data_AF-A0A6G4KER6-F1
#
_entry.id   AF-A0A6G4KER6-F1
#
_cell.length_a   1.000
_cell.length_b   1.000
_cell.length_c   1.000
_cell.angle_alpha   90.00
_cell.angle_beta   90.00
_cell.angle_gamma   90.00
#
_symmetry.space_group_name_H-M   'P 1'
#
loop_
_entity.id
_entity.type
_entity.pdbx_description
1 polymer ?
#
loop_
_entity_poly.entity_id
_entity_poly.type
_entity_poly.pdbx_seq_one_letter_code
_entity_poly.pdbx_strand_id
1 'polypeptide(L)'
;NLETFRNGQLRAVAAGSRLSFSSTARNYNGTYSAQRQELVESTDGYLILQDWFIGAVTRPMYRAWLKQAVVSGVIRLPRDLDRSSLYTAVYSGPVMPWIDPVKEAEAWKIQIRGGAATESDWVRAGGRNPDDVKRRRKAEIDENRKLDLVFDTDPASDKGGSSAATKRQEPQHTDDQSEE
;
A
#
# COMPACT_ATOMS: atom_id res chain seq x y z
N ASN A 1 21.81 31.92 10.35
CA ASN A 1 20.68 31.49 9.51
C ASN A 1 19.56 30.95 10.42
N LEU A 2 18.45 31.70 10.56
CA LEU A 2 17.30 31.35 11.42
C LEU A 2 16.49 30.16 10.90
N GLU A 3 16.48 29.96 9.58
CA GLU A 3 15.75 28.87 8.93
C GLU A 3 16.37 27.52 9.28
N THR A 4 17.72 27.42 9.24
CA THR A 4 18.44 26.21 9.63
C THR A 4 18.16 25.81 11.07
N PHE A 5 18.12 26.77 11.98
CA PHE A 5 17.79 26.53 13.40
C PHE A 5 16.35 26.03 13.57
N ARG A 6 15.36 26.70 12.95
CA ARG A 6 13.96 26.26 12.96
C ARG A 6 13.80 24.85 12.41
N ASN A 7 14.44 24.54 11.28
CA ASN A 7 14.39 23.22 10.66
C ASN A 7 15.03 22.16 11.56
N GLY A 8 16.10 22.49 12.28
CA GLY A 8 16.69 21.60 13.31
C GLY A 8 15.73 21.27 14.44
N GLN A 9 15.02 22.27 14.98
CA GLN A 9 14.01 22.06 16.03
C GLN A 9 12.83 21.21 15.54
N LEU A 10 12.32 21.47 14.34
CA LEU A 10 11.25 20.69 13.74
C LEU A 10 11.65 19.22 13.49
N ARG A 11 12.91 18.95 13.13
CA ARG A 11 13.43 17.56 13.03
C ARG A 11 13.47 16.86 14.38
N ALA A 12 13.88 17.55 15.45
CA ALA A 12 13.88 16.97 16.79
C ALA A 12 12.46 16.61 17.26
N VAL A 13 11.47 17.46 16.98
CA VAL A 13 10.05 17.19 17.26
C VAL A 13 9.52 16.02 16.44
N ALA A 14 9.83 15.99 15.14
CA ALA A 14 9.43 14.91 14.24
C ALA A 14 9.97 13.54 14.73
N ALA A 15 11.26 13.49 15.08
CA ALA A 15 11.90 12.29 15.63
C ALA A 15 11.25 11.80 16.94
N GLY A 16 10.86 12.72 17.83
CA GLY A 16 10.20 12.36 19.09
C GLY A 16 8.74 11.92 18.93
N SER A 17 8.04 12.48 17.93
CA SER A 17 6.61 12.24 17.70
C SER A 17 6.31 11.07 16.74
N ARG A 18 7.34 10.47 16.14
CA ARG A 18 7.23 9.46 15.06
C ARG A 18 6.46 9.97 13.83
N LEU A 19 6.47 11.29 13.63
CA LEU A 19 5.96 11.93 12.44
C LEU A 19 7.13 12.27 11.51
N SER A 20 6.86 12.33 10.21
CA SER A 20 7.86 12.80 9.24
C SER A 20 8.12 14.31 9.39
N PHE A 21 9.36 14.74 9.14
CA PHE A 21 9.74 16.15 9.16
C PHE A 21 8.95 16.93 8.10
N SER A 22 8.83 16.39 6.90
CA SER A 22 8.10 16.97 5.78
C SER A 22 6.62 17.14 6.09
N SER A 23 6.00 16.21 6.84
CA SER A 23 4.62 16.38 7.33
C SER A 23 4.53 17.44 8.43
N THR A 24 5.49 17.43 9.37
CA THR A 24 5.53 18.38 10.51
C THR A 24 5.80 19.82 10.07
N ALA A 25 6.73 20.00 9.14
CA ALA A 25 7.18 21.29 8.60
C ALA A 25 6.40 21.71 7.36
N ARG A 26 5.51 20.85 6.82
CA ARG A 26 4.84 21.00 5.51
C ARG A 26 5.81 21.35 4.38
N ASN A 27 7.00 20.77 4.41
CA ASN A 27 8.06 21.01 3.43
C ASN A 27 8.42 19.69 2.75
N TYR A 28 8.06 19.54 1.48
CA TYR A 28 8.25 18.31 0.72
C TYR A 28 9.44 18.37 -0.24
N ASN A 29 10.43 19.24 0.02
CA ASN A 29 11.62 19.35 -0.80
C ASN A 29 12.59 18.20 -0.54
N GLY A 30 13.08 17.55 -1.60
CA GLY A 30 14.06 16.46 -1.52
C GLY A 30 14.09 15.59 -2.78
N THR A 31 15.07 14.68 -2.87
CA THR A 31 15.09 13.67 -3.93
C THR A 31 14.05 12.58 -3.66
N TYR A 32 13.64 11.83 -4.69
CA TYR A 32 12.70 10.70 -4.57
C TYR A 32 13.10 9.72 -3.45
N SER A 33 14.39 9.37 -3.38
CA SER A 33 14.91 8.44 -2.37
C SER A 33 14.77 8.99 -0.95
N ALA A 34 14.99 10.29 -0.75
CA ALA A 34 14.84 10.92 0.56
C ALA A 34 13.38 10.96 1.01
N GLN A 35 12.45 11.31 0.11
CA GLN A 35 11.01 11.30 0.41
C GLN A 35 10.50 9.88 0.69
N ARG A 36 11.02 8.87 -0.03
CA ARG A 36 10.67 7.46 0.21
C ARG A 36 11.16 6.97 1.57
N GLN A 37 12.40 7.27 1.93
CA GLN A 37 12.96 6.88 3.22
C GLN A 37 12.15 7.48 4.38
N GLU A 38 11.81 8.76 4.27
CA GLU A 38 11.00 9.45 5.26
C GLU A 38 9.58 8.88 5.37
N LEU A 39 8.96 8.53 4.23
CA LEU A 39 7.65 7.88 4.23
C LEU A 39 7.72 6.49 4.88
N VAL A 40 8.75 5.70 4.58
CA VAL A 40 8.96 4.37 5.19
C VAL A 40 9.04 4.49 6.71
N GLU A 41 9.88 5.39 7.22
CA GLU A 41 10.07 5.58 8.66
C GLU A 41 8.80 6.07 9.38
N SER A 42 8.03 6.97 8.75
CA SER A 42 6.76 7.43 9.32
C SER A 42 5.65 6.38 9.26
N THR A 43 5.66 5.51 8.24
CA THR A 43 4.65 4.45 8.06
C THR A 43 4.67 3.47 9.23
N ASP A 44 5.85 3.08 9.73
CA ASP A 44 5.96 2.21 10.91
C ASP A 44 5.27 2.82 12.13
N GLY A 45 5.41 4.13 12.34
CA GLY A 45 4.72 4.88 13.39
C GLY A 45 3.19 4.81 13.22
N TYR A 46 2.70 4.99 11.98
CA TYR A 46 1.27 4.90 11.68
C TYR A 46 0.71 3.48 11.86
N LEU A 47 1.45 2.44 11.50
CA LEU A 47 1.04 1.04 11.69
C LEU A 47 0.86 0.69 13.18
N ILE A 48 1.71 1.22 14.06
CA ILE A 48 1.56 1.05 15.51
C ILE A 48 0.27 1.71 16.00
N LEU A 49 0.02 2.97 15.60
CA LEU A 49 -1.20 3.69 15.98
C LEU A 49 -2.46 2.99 15.44
N GLN A 50 -2.37 2.47 14.22
CA GLN A 50 -3.42 1.68 13.61
C GLN A 50 -3.71 0.40 14.40
N ASP A 51 -2.69 -0.37 14.78
CA ASP A 51 -2.89 -1.59 15.57
C ASP A 51 -3.51 -1.28 16.95
N TRP A 52 -3.08 -0.19 17.59
CA TRP A 52 -3.70 0.31 18.81
C TRP A 52 -5.18 0.66 18.62
N PHE A 53 -5.51 1.40 17.57
CA PHE A 53 -6.89 1.76 17.26
C PHE A 53 -7.74 0.53 16.93
N ILE A 54 -7.19 -0.43 16.18
CA ILE A 54 -7.85 -1.69 15.88
C ILE A 54 -8.13 -2.46 17.16
N GLY A 55 -7.13 -2.60 18.03
CA GLY A 55 -7.24 -3.33 19.29
C GLY A 55 -8.22 -2.70 20.27
N ALA A 56 -8.19 -1.37 20.40
CA ALA A 56 -8.97 -0.64 21.39
C ALA A 56 -10.40 -0.30 20.93
N VAL A 57 -10.62 -0.08 19.63
CA VAL A 57 -11.90 0.45 19.11
C VAL A 57 -12.54 -0.51 18.12
N THR A 58 -11.86 -0.80 17.02
CA THR A 58 -12.48 -1.52 15.89
C THR A 58 -12.83 -2.96 16.22
N ARG A 59 -11.91 -3.69 16.88
CA ARG A 59 -12.09 -5.11 17.24
C ARG A 59 -13.19 -5.31 18.28
N PRO A 60 -13.27 -4.55 19.39
CA PRO A 60 -14.40 -4.63 20.32
C PRO A 60 -15.74 -4.31 19.65
N MET A 61 -15.79 -3.26 18.83
CA MET A 61 -16.99 -2.85 18.11
C MET A 61 -17.49 -3.94 17.15
N TYR A 62 -16.60 -4.51 16.33
CA TYR A 62 -16.91 -5.61 15.42
C TYR A 62 -17.46 -6.83 16.18
N ARG A 63 -16.81 -7.23 17.27
CA ARG A 63 -17.24 -8.40 18.07
C ARG A 63 -18.61 -8.19 18.71
N ALA A 64 -18.87 -6.99 19.24
CA ALA A 64 -20.16 -6.65 19.82
C ALA A 64 -21.28 -6.66 18.76
N TRP A 65 -21.02 -6.07 17.59
CA TRP A 65 -21.94 -6.09 16.46
C TRP A 65 -22.24 -7.52 15.99
N LEU A 66 -21.20 -8.33 15.75
CA LEU A 66 -21.38 -9.70 15.25
C LEU A 66 -22.17 -10.56 16.24
N LYS A 67 -21.87 -10.43 17.54
CA LYS A 67 -22.63 -11.12 18.60
C LYS A 67 -24.12 -10.75 18.52
N GLN A 68 -24.45 -9.47 18.37
CA GLN A 68 -25.84 -9.01 18.28
C GLN A 68 -26.52 -9.46 16.99
N ALA A 69 -25.82 -9.44 15.86
CA ALA A 69 -26.32 -9.90 14.57
C ALA A 69 -26.66 -11.41 14.58
N VAL A 70 -25.89 -12.21 15.32
CA VAL A 70 -26.17 -13.64 15.53
C VAL A 70 -27.37 -13.82 16.47
N VAL A 71 -27.41 -13.11 17.61
CA VAL A 71 -28.51 -13.25 18.60
C VAL A 71 -29.85 -12.80 18.03
N SER A 72 -29.88 -11.74 17.22
CA SER A 72 -31.08 -11.25 16.55
C SER A 72 -31.54 -12.13 15.38
N GLY A 73 -30.75 -13.14 14.99
CA GLY A 73 -31.08 -14.07 13.91
C GLY A 73 -30.90 -13.50 12.50
N VAL A 74 -30.36 -12.28 12.35
CA VAL A 74 -29.99 -11.69 11.05
C VAL A 74 -28.89 -12.52 10.40
N ILE A 75 -27.91 -12.94 11.20
CA ILE A 75 -26.87 -13.88 10.76
C ILE A 75 -27.19 -15.25 11.36
N ARG A 76 -27.44 -16.22 10.49
CA ARG A 76 -27.61 -17.63 10.89
C ARG A 76 -26.29 -18.36 10.73
N LEU A 77 -25.76 -18.87 11.83
CA LEU A 77 -24.51 -19.61 11.81
C LEU A 77 -24.71 -21.01 11.22
N PRO A 78 -23.80 -21.49 10.35
CA PRO A 78 -23.76 -22.88 9.91
C PRO A 78 -23.62 -23.84 11.10
N ARG A 79 -24.18 -25.05 10.98
CA ARG A 79 -24.17 -26.06 12.06
C ARG A 79 -22.78 -26.62 12.34
N ASP A 80 -21.94 -26.65 11.32
CA ASP A 80 -20.56 -27.16 11.29
C ASP A 80 -19.50 -26.08 11.54
N LEU A 81 -19.92 -24.84 11.86
CA LEU A 81 -18.99 -23.75 12.11
C LEU A 81 -18.19 -23.99 13.40
N ASP A 82 -16.86 -23.92 13.30
CA ASP A 82 -16.00 -23.84 14.47
C ASP A 82 -16.21 -22.50 15.21
N ARG A 83 -16.76 -22.60 16.42
CA ARG A 83 -17.04 -21.46 17.31
C ARG A 83 -15.79 -20.64 17.63
N SER A 84 -14.59 -21.26 17.63
CA SER A 84 -13.33 -20.56 17.89
C SER A 84 -12.99 -19.56 16.77
N SER A 85 -13.39 -19.88 15.53
CA SER A 85 -13.14 -19.07 14.34
C SER A 85 -14.12 -17.92 14.14
N LEU A 86 -15.27 -17.93 14.84
CA LEU A 86 -16.40 -17.02 14.58
C LEU A 86 -15.99 -15.53 14.62
N TYR A 87 -15.08 -15.17 15.52
CA TYR A 87 -14.65 -13.78 15.68
C TYR A 87 -13.31 -13.46 15.01
N THR A 88 -12.77 -14.41 14.25
CA THR A 88 -11.58 -14.18 13.43
C THR A 88 -11.96 -13.22 12.32
N ALA A 89 -11.27 -12.08 12.30
CA ALA A 89 -11.48 -11.05 11.30
C ALA A 89 -10.13 -10.46 10.90
N VAL A 90 -10.00 -10.16 9.62
CA VAL A 90 -8.88 -9.39 9.09
C VAL A 90 -9.26 -7.92 9.18
N TYR A 91 -8.43 -7.14 9.85
CA TYR A 91 -8.59 -5.69 9.94
C TYR A 91 -7.64 -5.05 8.94
N SER A 92 -8.20 -4.46 7.89
CA SER A 92 -7.45 -3.66 6.93
C SER A 92 -7.59 -2.19 7.32
N GLY A 93 -6.49 -1.46 7.34
CA GLY A 93 -6.55 -0.01 7.37
C GLY A 93 -5.54 0.56 6.37
N PRO A 94 -5.13 1.83 6.55
CA PRO A 94 -4.32 2.53 5.57
C PRO A 94 -3.05 1.74 5.25
N VAL A 95 -2.82 1.51 3.95
CA VAL A 95 -1.58 0.93 3.45
C VAL A 95 -0.61 2.02 3.04
N MET A 96 0.67 1.69 2.96
CA MET A 96 1.70 2.63 2.51
C MET A 96 1.31 3.22 1.14
N PRO A 97 1.22 4.55 1.01
CA PRO A 97 0.94 5.17 -0.26
C PRO A 97 2.13 5.01 -1.22
N TRP A 98 1.83 4.86 -2.49
CA TRP A 98 2.84 4.69 -3.53
C TRP A 98 3.35 6.07 -3.94
N ILE A 99 4.67 6.25 -4.02
CA ILE A 99 5.28 7.52 -4.42
C ILE A 99 5.48 7.56 -5.93
N ASP A 100 5.99 6.47 -6.50
CA ASP A 100 6.16 6.31 -7.95
C ASP A 100 5.48 5.01 -8.37
N PRO A 101 4.23 5.07 -8.85
CA PRO A 101 3.45 3.87 -9.08
C PRO A 101 4.03 2.98 -10.19
N VAL A 102 4.81 3.53 -11.12
CA VAL A 102 5.42 2.78 -12.22
C VAL A 102 6.59 1.97 -11.69
N LYS A 103 7.54 2.61 -10.99
CA LYS A 103 8.70 1.90 -10.42
C LYS A 103 8.29 0.86 -9.40
N GLU A 104 7.27 1.15 -8.60
CA GLU A 104 6.77 0.22 -7.60
C GLU A 104 6.05 -0.97 -8.24
N ALA A 105 5.24 -0.75 -9.28
CA ALA A 105 4.63 -1.84 -10.04
C ALA A 105 5.68 -2.72 -10.73
N GLU A 106 6.74 -2.14 -11.29
CA GLU A 106 7.86 -2.88 -11.88
C GLU A 106 8.59 -3.73 -10.83
N ALA A 107 8.86 -3.16 -9.65
CA ALA A 107 9.47 -3.89 -8.54
C ALA A 107 8.61 -5.08 -8.09
N TRP A 108 7.29 -4.90 -7.98
CA TRP A 108 6.36 -5.99 -7.67
C TRP A 108 6.33 -7.06 -8.76
N LYS A 109 6.31 -6.65 -10.03
CA LYS A 109 6.37 -7.56 -11.18
C LYS A 109 7.63 -8.42 -11.15
N ILE A 110 8.79 -7.83 -10.83
CA ILE A 110 10.06 -8.53 -10.69
C ILE A 110 10.00 -9.53 -9.53
N GLN A 111 9.53 -9.12 -8.36
CA GLN A 111 9.43 -9.99 -7.17
C GLN A 111 8.50 -11.19 -7.40
N ILE A 112 7.33 -10.97 -8.00
CA ILE A 112 6.38 -12.04 -8.31
C ILE A 112 6.96 -13.01 -9.33
N ARG A 113 7.56 -12.49 -10.41
CA ARG A 113 8.22 -13.33 -11.43
C ARG A 113 9.43 -14.09 -10.86
N GLY A 114 10.15 -13.49 -9.92
CA GLY A 114 11.28 -14.11 -9.22
C GLY A 114 10.86 -15.10 -8.12
N GLY A 115 9.56 -15.26 -7.86
CA GLY A 115 9.04 -16.17 -6.83
C GLY A 115 9.21 -15.69 -5.39
N ALA A 116 9.65 -14.44 -5.18
CA ALA A 116 9.81 -13.84 -3.86
C ALA A 116 8.49 -13.31 -3.27
N ALA A 117 7.48 -13.09 -4.11
CA ALA A 117 6.16 -12.60 -3.70
C ALA A 117 5.04 -13.25 -4.53
N THR A 118 3.81 -13.19 -4.03
CA THR A 118 2.61 -13.64 -4.75
C THR A 118 1.73 -12.47 -5.18
N GLU A 119 0.81 -12.72 -6.12
CA GLU A 119 -0.24 -11.74 -6.49
C GLU A 119 -1.08 -11.31 -5.28
N SER A 120 -1.32 -12.22 -4.34
CA SER A 120 -2.06 -11.93 -3.12
C SER A 120 -1.32 -10.95 -2.22
N ASP A 121 0.02 -11.00 -2.19
CA ASP A 121 0.85 -10.08 -1.40
C ASP A 121 0.78 -8.68 -1.98
N TRP A 122 0.87 -8.53 -3.31
CA TRP A 122 0.62 -7.25 -3.98
C TRP A 122 -0.76 -6.73 -3.60
N VAL A 123 -1.82 -7.52 -3.81
CA VAL A 123 -3.19 -7.06 -3.61
C VAL A 123 -3.40 -6.56 -2.17
N ARG A 124 -2.82 -7.25 -1.18
CA ARG A 124 -2.83 -6.83 0.23
C ARG A 124 -2.00 -5.57 0.48
N ALA A 125 -0.84 -5.43 -0.14
CA ALA A 125 -0.04 -4.21 -0.07
C ALA A 125 -0.79 -2.98 -0.63
N GLY A 126 -1.73 -3.19 -1.55
CA GLY A 126 -2.68 -2.18 -2.02
C GLY A 126 -3.96 -2.03 -1.18
N GLY A 127 -4.04 -2.68 -0.01
CA GLY A 127 -5.18 -2.55 0.92
C GLY A 127 -6.45 -3.26 0.47
N ARG A 128 -6.35 -4.22 -0.46
CA ARG A 128 -7.51 -4.94 -1.03
C ARG A 128 -7.50 -6.41 -0.60
N ASN A 129 -8.67 -7.03 -0.65
CA ASN A 129 -8.82 -8.47 -0.43
C ASN A 129 -8.50 -9.26 -1.71
N PRO A 130 -7.50 -10.18 -1.70
CA PRO A 130 -7.17 -11.01 -2.85
C PRO A 130 -8.34 -11.80 -3.43
N ASP A 131 -9.22 -12.33 -2.58
CA ASP A 131 -10.34 -13.16 -3.04
C ASP A 131 -11.38 -12.32 -3.79
N ASP A 132 -11.65 -11.10 -3.30
CA ASP A 132 -12.55 -10.16 -3.97
C ASP A 132 -11.96 -9.69 -5.30
N VAL A 133 -10.65 -9.44 -5.37
CA VAL A 133 -9.96 -9.06 -6.62
C VAL A 133 -10.04 -10.18 -7.64
N LYS A 134 -9.76 -11.43 -7.25
CA LYS A 134 -9.86 -12.58 -8.16
C LYS A 134 -11.30 -12.80 -8.63
N ARG A 135 -12.29 -12.69 -7.73
CA ARG A 135 -13.71 -12.81 -8.06
C ARG A 135 -14.15 -11.75 -9.09
N ARG A 136 -13.78 -10.48 -8.87
CA ARG A 136 -14.09 -9.38 -9.81
C ARG A 136 -13.40 -9.56 -11.15
N ARG A 137 -12.09 -9.87 -11.15
CA ARG A 137 -11.33 -10.13 -12.38
C ARG A 137 -11.96 -11.24 -13.21
N LYS A 138 -12.42 -12.33 -12.58
CA LYS A 138 -13.14 -13.40 -13.29
C LYS A 138 -14.43 -12.87 -13.93
N ALA A 139 -15.25 -12.15 -13.16
CA ALA A 139 -16.50 -11.61 -13.65
C ALA A 139 -16.30 -10.65 -14.84
N GLU A 140 -15.29 -9.76 -14.75
CA GLU A 140 -14.90 -8.84 -15.82
C GLU A 140 -14.46 -9.58 -17.08
N ILE A 141 -13.61 -10.61 -16.96
CA ILE A 141 -13.17 -11.42 -18.11
C ILE A 141 -14.36 -12.15 -18.75
N ASP A 142 -15.25 -12.73 -17.94
CA ASP A 142 -16.43 -13.45 -18.43
C ASP A 142 -17.42 -12.49 -19.14
N GLU A 143 -17.55 -11.24 -18.67
CA GLU A 143 -18.36 -10.20 -19.29
C GLU A 143 -17.74 -9.66 -20.59
N ASN A 144 -16.43 -9.36 -20.57
CA ASN A 144 -15.70 -8.91 -21.75
C ASN A 144 -15.80 -9.90 -22.91
N ARG A 145 -15.72 -11.22 -22.60
CA ARG A 145 -15.92 -12.29 -23.59
C ARG A 145 -17.34 -12.36 -24.15
N LYS A 146 -18.37 -12.00 -23.36
CA LYS A 146 -19.76 -11.96 -23.84
C LYS A 146 -20.03 -10.75 -24.74
N LEU A 147 -19.31 -9.66 -24.49
CA LEU A 147 -19.46 -8.38 -25.19
C LEU A 147 -18.46 -8.19 -26.34
N ASP A 148 -17.63 -9.20 -26.63
CA ASP A 148 -16.54 -9.14 -27.61
C ASP A 148 -15.59 -7.95 -27.40
N LEU A 149 -15.37 -7.56 -26.14
CA LEU A 149 -14.46 -6.48 -25.76
C LEU A 149 -13.04 -7.02 -25.57
N VAL A 150 -12.08 -6.45 -26.32
CA VAL A 150 -10.66 -6.78 -26.22
C VAL A 150 -9.91 -5.59 -25.63
N PHE A 151 -9.22 -5.84 -24.52
CA PHE A 151 -8.37 -4.86 -23.87
C PHE A 151 -6.91 -5.34 -23.90
N ASP A 152 -5.98 -4.38 -23.96
CA ASP A 152 -4.54 -4.60 -23.80
C ASP A 152 -4.18 -5.23 -22.44
N THR A 153 -5.05 -5.08 -21.45
CA THR A 153 -4.92 -5.68 -20.12
C THR A 153 -5.25 -7.16 -20.03
N ASP A 154 -5.77 -7.80 -21.10
CA ASP A 154 -6.03 -9.25 -21.11
C ASP A 154 -4.72 -10.02 -21.34
N PRO A 155 -4.27 -10.87 -20.40
CA PRO A 155 -3.06 -11.68 -20.56
C PRO A 155 -3.06 -12.60 -21.78
N ALA A 156 -4.24 -12.97 -22.30
CA ALA A 156 -4.34 -13.76 -23.53
C ALA A 156 -4.07 -12.93 -24.81
N SER A 157 -4.17 -11.61 -24.72
CA SER A 157 -3.99 -10.66 -25.83
C SER A 157 -2.62 -9.96 -25.81
N ASP A 158 -1.89 -10.01 -24.68
CA ASP A 158 -0.54 -9.47 -24.58
C ASP A 158 0.49 -10.36 -25.30
N LYS A 159 0.91 -9.95 -26.50
CA LYS A 159 1.98 -10.60 -27.28
C LYS A 159 3.40 -10.25 -26.79
N GLY A 160 3.56 -9.78 -25.55
CA GLY A 160 4.88 -9.56 -24.96
C GLY A 160 5.69 -8.50 -25.72
N GLY A 161 5.04 -7.40 -26.09
CA GLY A 161 5.69 -6.28 -26.75
C GLY A 161 6.80 -5.68 -25.89
N SER A 162 8.04 -6.03 -26.22
CA SER A 162 9.27 -5.45 -25.66
C SER A 162 9.22 -3.93 -25.71
N SER A 163 9.01 -3.30 -24.56
CA SER A 163 9.39 -1.89 -24.36
C SER A 163 10.78 -1.85 -23.72
N ALA A 164 11.74 -2.55 -24.32
CA ALA A 164 13.16 -2.29 -24.13
C ALA A 164 13.55 -1.04 -24.94
N ALA A 165 13.11 0.14 -24.50
CA ALA A 165 13.55 1.40 -25.09
C ALA A 165 13.41 2.60 -24.13
N THR A 166 13.64 2.42 -22.83
CA THR A 166 13.96 3.59 -21.98
C THR A 166 15.44 3.87 -22.16
N LYS A 167 15.76 4.84 -23.03
CA LYS A 167 17.10 5.43 -23.17
C LYS A 167 17.72 5.63 -21.78
N ARG A 168 18.86 4.99 -21.52
CA ARG A 168 19.77 5.42 -20.45
C ARG A 168 20.12 6.88 -20.74
N GLN A 169 19.57 7.81 -19.98
CA GLN A 169 20.21 9.11 -19.81
C GLN A 169 21.38 8.86 -18.87
N GLU A 170 22.58 8.89 -19.44
CA GLU A 170 23.82 9.01 -18.69
C GLU A 170 23.73 10.23 -17.77
N PRO A 171 24.19 10.17 -16.52
CA PRO A 171 24.34 11.37 -15.71
C PRO A 171 25.43 12.23 -16.37
N GLN A 172 25.04 13.37 -16.94
CA GLN A 172 25.97 14.43 -17.29
C GLN A 172 26.61 14.94 -16.00
N HIS A 173 27.88 14.61 -15.83
CA HIS A 173 28.76 15.20 -14.84
C HIS A 173 29.03 16.65 -15.30
N THR A 174 28.39 17.62 -14.66
CA THR A 174 28.84 19.01 -14.69
C THR A 174 29.64 19.23 -13.43
N ASP A 175 30.97 19.15 -13.56
CA ASP A 175 31.88 19.91 -12.73
C ASP A 175 31.48 21.39 -12.83
N ASP A 176 31.26 22.04 -11.70
CA ASP A 176 31.44 23.48 -11.63
C ASP A 176 32.24 23.80 -10.37
N GLN A 177 33.53 24.06 -10.62
CA GLN A 177 34.44 24.74 -9.73
C GLN A 177 34.21 26.25 -9.87
N SER A 178 34.03 26.94 -8.75
CA SER A 178 34.41 28.35 -8.54
C SER A 178 34.12 28.66 -7.06
N GLU A 179 35.13 28.79 -6.19
CA GLU A 179 35.94 29.99 -5.96
C GLU A 179 35.06 31.23 -5.66
N GLU A 180 34.70 31.44 -4.38
CA GLU A 180 35.26 32.42 -3.42
C GLU A 180 34.45 32.42 -2.11
#